data_AF-A0AAU4YVJ4-F1
#
_entry.id   AF-A0AAU4YVJ4-F1
#
_cell.length_a   1.000
_cell.length_b   1.000
_cell.length_c   1.000
_cell.angle_alpha   90.00
_cell.angle_beta   90.00
_cell.angle_gamma   90.00
#
_symmetry.space_group_name_H-M   'P 1'
#
loop_
_entity.id
_entity.type
_entity.pdbx_description
1 polymer ?
#
loop_
_entity_poly.entity_id
_entity_poly.type
_entity_poly.pdbx_seq_one_letter_code
_entity_poly.pdbx_strand_id
1 'polypeptide(L)'
;MTYRVLSIKEGDQQEGSFGGVAPLQGGQEMARWVPYFAVADADAVVAAVQGNEGSVLMPAADVPDVGRIAWLEDPSHAVFAVLKPNRRQG
;
A
#
# COMPACT_ATOMS: atom_id res chain seq x y z
N MET A 1 -3.36 -12.20 10.91
CA MET A 1 -3.09 -10.75 11.08
C MET A 1 -4.42 -10.03 11.10
N THR A 2 -4.71 -9.22 12.11
CA THR A 2 -5.95 -8.41 12.13
C THR A 2 -5.71 -7.12 11.36
N TYR A 3 -6.46 -6.87 10.28
CA TYR A 3 -6.43 -5.60 9.55
C TYR A 3 -7.72 -4.83 9.88
N ARG A 4 -7.60 -3.61 10.43
CA ARG A 4 -8.77 -2.77 10.71
C ARG A 4 -8.97 -1.79 9.58
N VAL A 5 -10.05 -1.93 8.84
CA VAL A 5 -10.40 -1.00 7.75
C VAL A 5 -10.79 0.36 8.34
N LEU A 6 -10.29 1.43 7.74
CA LEU A 6 -10.70 2.81 7.99
C LEU A 6 -11.74 3.22 6.95
N SER A 7 -12.85 3.78 7.41
CA SER A 7 -13.94 4.25 6.57
C SER A 7 -14.51 5.56 7.08
N ILE A 8 -15.20 6.28 6.20
CA ILE A 8 -15.99 7.45 6.59
C ILE A 8 -17.15 6.99 7.48
N LYS A 9 -17.45 7.78 8.53
CA LYS A 9 -18.49 7.44 9.51
C LYS A 9 -19.89 7.37 8.89
N GLU A 10 -20.16 8.26 7.94
CA GLU A 10 -21.45 8.42 7.28
C GLU A 10 -21.49 7.65 5.96
N GLY A 11 -22.66 7.09 5.63
CA GLY A 11 -22.86 6.31 4.41
C GLY A 11 -22.49 4.83 4.57
N ASP A 12 -22.35 4.15 3.43
CA ASP A 12 -21.91 2.75 3.40
C ASP A 12 -20.43 2.65 3.77
N GLN A 13 -20.11 1.86 4.79
CA GLN A 13 -18.74 1.76 5.31
C GLN A 13 -17.79 1.02 4.37
N GLN A 14 -18.30 0.13 3.52
CA GLN A 14 -17.49 -0.62 2.57
C GLN A 14 -17.13 0.27 1.39
N GLU A 15 -18.10 1.00 0.83
CA GLU A 15 -17.85 1.99 -0.23
C GLU A 15 -17.00 3.16 0.27
N GLY A 16 -17.24 3.61 1.50
CA GLY A 16 -16.49 4.69 2.15
C GLY A 16 -15.13 4.27 2.71
N SER A 17 -14.65 3.05 2.44
CA SER A 17 -13.35 2.57 2.91
C SER A 17 -12.20 3.18 2.10
N PHE A 18 -11.13 3.59 2.78
CA PHE A 18 -9.99 4.26 2.13
C PHE A 18 -8.62 3.89 2.72
N GLY A 19 -8.56 2.97 3.66
CA GLY A 19 -7.30 2.50 4.22
C GLY A 19 -7.50 1.50 5.35
N GLY A 20 -6.46 1.29 6.13
CA GLY A 20 -6.55 0.44 7.30
C GLY A 20 -5.32 0.49 8.19
N VAL A 21 -5.48 -0.08 9.38
CA VAL A 21 -4.45 -0.16 10.41
C VAL A 21 -4.10 -1.63 10.65
N ALA A 22 -2.82 -1.94 10.52
CA ALA A 22 -2.26 -3.24 10.83
C ALA A 22 -1.43 -3.16 12.13
N PRO A 23 -1.37 -4.23 12.94
CA PRO A 23 -0.40 -4.37 14.01
C PRO A 23 1.02 -4.25 13.47
N LEU A 24 1.90 -3.67 14.27
CA LEU A 24 3.34 -3.68 14.00
C LEU A 24 3.87 -5.13 14.03
N GLN A 25 4.79 -5.45 13.13
CA GLN A 25 5.45 -6.75 13.08
C GLN A 25 6.81 -6.66 13.77
N GLY A 26 6.87 -7.07 15.04
CA GLY A 26 8.12 -7.12 15.81
C GLY A 26 8.45 -5.82 16.57
N GLY A 27 9.64 -5.78 17.17
CA GLY A 27 10.00 -4.80 18.21
C GLY A 27 10.64 -3.50 17.75
N GLN A 28 11.00 -3.35 16.47
CA GLN A 28 11.69 -2.15 15.96
C GLN A 28 10.85 -1.30 15.00
N GLU A 29 9.65 -1.74 14.65
CA GLU A 29 8.76 -0.97 13.77
C GLU A 29 8.05 0.12 14.58
N MET A 30 7.94 1.33 14.03
CA MET A 30 7.21 2.44 14.66
C MET A 30 5.91 2.70 13.90
N ALA A 31 4.85 3.03 14.65
CA ALA A 31 3.58 3.43 14.04
C ALA A 31 3.76 4.66 13.16
N ARG A 32 3.32 4.57 11.90
CA ARG A 32 3.42 5.64 10.91
C ARG A 32 2.28 5.57 9.89
N TRP A 33 1.98 6.71 9.28
CA TRP A 33 1.12 6.74 8.09
C TRP A 33 1.93 6.34 6.87
N VAL A 34 1.35 5.51 6.02
CA VAL A 34 1.92 5.12 4.72
C VAL A 34 0.93 5.53 3.64
N PRO A 35 1.26 6.52 2.78
CA PRO A 35 0.39 6.87 1.66
C PRO A 35 0.39 5.76 0.62
N TYR A 36 -0.77 5.50 0.03
CA TYR A 36 -0.94 4.57 -1.08
C TYR A 36 -1.29 5.36 -2.35
N PHE A 37 -0.50 5.19 -3.40
CA PHE A 37 -0.75 5.77 -4.71
C PHE A 37 -1.33 4.72 -5.66
N ALA A 38 -2.45 5.05 -6.31
CA ALA A 38 -3.00 4.20 -7.35
C ALA A 38 -2.13 4.25 -8.61
N VAL A 39 -1.78 3.09 -9.15
CA VAL A 39 -0.91 2.97 -10.33
C VAL A 39 -1.50 1.97 -11.34
N ALA A 40 -1.16 2.13 -12.62
CA ALA A 40 -1.59 1.20 -13.66
C ALA A 40 -0.79 -0.12 -13.63
N ASP A 41 0.47 -0.04 -13.19
CA ASP A 41 1.42 -1.15 -13.17
C ASP A 41 2.37 -0.97 -11.96
N ALA A 42 2.25 -1.86 -10.97
CA ALA A 42 3.07 -1.81 -9.78
C ALA A 42 4.51 -2.27 -10.05
N ASP A 43 4.73 -3.24 -10.94
CA ASP A 43 6.06 -3.77 -11.27
C ASP A 43 6.89 -2.73 -12.03
N ALA A 44 6.25 -1.98 -12.94
CA ALA A 44 6.90 -0.87 -13.63
C ALA A 44 7.37 0.22 -12.66
N VAL A 45 6.59 0.52 -11.62
CA VAL A 45 6.97 1.51 -10.60
C VAL A 45 8.09 0.98 -9.70
N VAL A 46 8.05 -0.30 -9.31
CA VAL A 46 9.16 -0.95 -8.59
C VAL A 46 10.47 -0.81 -9.37
N ALA A 47 10.46 -1.13 -10.66
CA ALA A 47 11.63 -1.01 -11.52
C ALA A 47 12.13 0.44 -11.62
N ALA A 48 11.20 1.41 -11.74
CA ALA A 48 11.53 2.82 -11.76
C ALA A 48 12.19 3.29 -10.45
N VAL A 49 11.67 2.87 -9.29
CA VAL A 49 12.26 3.22 -7.99
C VAL A 49 13.67 2.65 -7.85
N GLN A 50 13.88 1.37 -8.20
CA GLN A 50 15.21 0.76 -8.18
C GLN A 50 16.20 1.47 -9.11
N GLY A 51 15.74 1.90 -10.30
CA GLY A 51 16.55 2.65 -11.25
C GLY A 51 16.90 4.08 -10.82
N ASN A 52 16.23 4.62 -9.80
CA ASN A 52 16.42 5.97 -9.28
C ASN A 52 16.90 5.95 -7.81
N GLU A 53 17.71 4.95 -7.44
CA GLU A 53 18.36 4.83 -6.12
C GLU A 53 17.41 4.65 -4.93
N GLY A 54 16.13 4.40 -5.18
CA GLY A 54 15.17 4.04 -4.14
C GLY A 54 15.24 2.55 -3.78
N SER A 55 14.62 2.20 -2.66
CA SER A 55 14.62 0.84 -2.11
C SER A 55 13.25 0.17 -2.17
N VAL A 56 13.26 -1.15 -2.35
CA VAL A 56 12.06 -1.99 -2.31
C VAL A 56 11.95 -2.62 -0.93
N LEU A 57 11.00 -2.15 -0.12
CA LEU A 57 10.77 -2.69 1.23
C LEU A 57 9.90 -3.94 1.18
N MET A 58 8.91 -3.94 0.28
CA MET A 58 8.09 -5.11 -0.04
C MET A 58 7.96 -5.17 -1.57
N PRO A 59 8.44 -6.26 -2.21
CA PRO A 59 8.26 -6.46 -3.65
C PRO A 59 6.79 -6.44 -4.04
N ALA A 60 6.51 -6.11 -5.31
CA ALA A 60 5.16 -6.17 -5.85
C ALA A 60 4.59 -7.59 -5.71
N ALA A 61 3.48 -7.70 -4.99
CA ALA A 61 2.79 -8.96 -4.75
C ALA A 61 1.29 -8.81 -4.93
N ASP A 62 0.65 -9.87 -5.42
CA ASP A 62 -0.81 -9.91 -5.54
C ASP A 62 -1.43 -10.20 -4.18
N VAL A 63 -2.38 -9.35 -3.79
CA VAL A 63 -3.18 -9.49 -2.59
C VAL A 63 -4.61 -9.84 -3.01
N PRO A 64 -5.13 -11.02 -2.60
CA PRO A 64 -6.48 -11.45 -2.93
C PRO A 64 -7.51 -10.34 -2.66
N ASP A 65 -8.43 -10.15 -3.61
CA ASP A 65 -9.53 -9.18 -3.57
C ASP A 65 -9.13 -7.69 -3.52
N VAL A 66 -7.85 -7.35 -3.36
CA VAL A 66 -7.36 -5.97 -3.26
C VAL A 66 -6.68 -5.53 -4.56
N GLY A 67 -5.70 -6.28 -5.05
CA GLY A 67 -4.88 -5.91 -6.21
C GLY A 67 -3.40 -6.19 -5.98
N ARG A 68 -2.54 -5.52 -6.75
CA ARG A 68 -1.09 -5.70 -6.69
C ARG A 68 -0.43 -4.54 -5.94
N ILE A 69 0.28 -4.84 -4.85
CA ILE A 69 0.85 -3.84 -3.92
C ILE A 69 2.36 -3.98 -3.85
N ALA A 70 3.08 -2.85 -3.78
CA ALA A 70 4.48 -2.79 -3.37
C ALA A 70 4.67 -1.71 -2.30
N TRP A 71 5.64 -1.90 -1.40
CA TRP A 71 6.12 -0.86 -0.48
C TRP A 71 7.54 -0.46 -0.85
N LEU A 72 7.75 0.84 -0.94
CA LEU A 72 8.92 1.46 -1.54
C LEU A 72 9.42 2.58 -0.62
N GLU A 73 10.69 2.90 -0.74
CA GLU A 73 11.35 4.01 -0.06
C GLU A 73 12.13 4.83 -1.09
N ASP A 74 11.94 6.15 -1.10
CA ASP A 74 12.71 7.04 -1.97
C ASP A 74 14.12 7.33 -1.40
N PRO A 75 15.03 7.95 -2.18
CA PRO A 75 16.37 8.29 -1.69
C PRO A 75 16.41 9.28 -0.50
N SER A 76 15.28 9.92 -0.18
CA SER A 76 15.12 10.80 0.99
C SER A 76 14.50 10.07 2.19
N HIS A 77 14.42 8.74 2.14
CA HIS A 77 13.85 7.87 3.16
C HIS A 77 12.33 8.01 3.37
N ALA A 78 11.62 8.61 2.41
CA ALA A 78 10.17 8.63 2.46
C ALA A 78 9.62 7.28 1.99
N VAL A 79 8.97 6.58 2.91
CA VAL A 79 8.31 5.31 2.61
C VAL A 79 6.87 5.54 2.16
N PHE A 80 6.50 4.90 1.05
CA PHE A 80 5.18 4.94 0.43
C PHE A 80 4.82 3.57 -0.15
N ALA A 81 3.54 3.39 -0.49
CA ALA A 81 3.05 2.21 -1.17
C ALA A 81 2.43 2.57 -2.51
N VAL A 82 2.47 1.63 -3.45
CA VAL A 82 1.72 1.71 -4.70
C VAL A 82 0.76 0.54 -4.80
N LEU A 83 -0.42 0.79 -5.34
CA LEU A 83 -1.48 -0.19 -5.53
C LEU A 83 -2.00 -0.11 -6.95
N LYS A 84 -1.92 -1.22 -7.68
CA LYS A 84 -2.78 -1.45 -8.84
C LYS A 84 -4.03 -2.16 -8.33
N PRO A 85 -5.17 -1.47 -8.17
CA PRO A 85 -6.37 -2.10 -7.64
C PRO A 85 -6.88 -3.15 -8.61
N ASN A 86 -7.48 -4.21 -8.08
CA ASN A 86 -8.32 -5.08 -8.90
C ASN A 86 -9.42 -4.25 -9.55
N ARG A 87 -9.83 -4.64 -10.76
CA ARG A 87 -11.03 -4.06 -11.36
C ARG A 87 -12.18 -4.33 -10.40
N ARG A 88 -12.87 -3.27 -9.94
CA ARG A 88 -14.09 -3.47 -9.14
C ARG A 88 -15.04 -4.34 -9.96
N GLN A 89 -15.35 -5.52 -9.46
CA GLN A 89 -16.47 -6.30 -9.98
C GLN A 89 -17.71 -5.55 -9.53
N GLY A 90 -18.47 -5.04 -10.50
CA GLY A 90 -19.77 -4.43 -10.23
C GLY A 90 -20.80 -5.47 -9.81
#